data_AF-A0A7L2XPU5-F1
#
_entry.id   AF-A0A7L2XPU5-F1
#
_cell.length_a   1.000
_cell.length_b   1.000
_cell.length_c   1.000
_cell.angle_alpha   90.00
_cell.angle_beta   90.00
_cell.angle_gamma   90.00
#
_symmetry.space_group_name_H-M   'P 1'
#
loop_
_entity.id
_entity.type
_entity.pdbx_description
1 polymer ?
#
loop_
_entity_poly.entity_id
_entity_poly.type
_entity_poly.pdbx_seq_one_letter_code
_entity_poly.pdbx_strand_id
1 'polypeptide(L)'
;MSLHGGAVSALLAWVNSTKVCPDPLKDLSQLQDCSVFIRIIHKIHGSKEGESVLDQPLPERISFILGFLQKHCRHKLAAENLVSAQKLLDGEELALAKVAMLLLYHTAMSCKNPEDWNEFDYKTQVELASILKFVLVNEECLNENLEPFLQRKAELSSSSMSSTSFEEHSALFPFPHKGEVRFLKLQRIASSTDLPSTPSPMEDIMQTPQFQLRRLKKQLDFERENRGELEEEVMENNKLIMEKDAQITMMQQRIDRLVKLNEKQAEDQLEPKEIEELREKNESLVGRLHEAFRQCQDLKTEKAQMDRKINKLSEENGDLSFKLREIASNMVQLQRALNDLSEEHNTAVAQSEEKQRQLEKDLHAALQDKKCSEEKIEILQGKNSLLEDQLAKLEECSTQEKGEVMGDILKV
;
A
#
# COMPACT_ATOMS: atom_id res chain seq x y z
N MET A 1 9.98 50.72 66.68
CA MET A 1 11.05 51.72 66.42
C MET A 1 10.88 52.18 64.98
N SER A 2 10.96 53.49 64.69
CA SER A 2 10.68 54.01 63.34
C SER A 2 11.91 53.87 62.43
N LEU A 3 11.69 53.48 61.17
CA LEU A 3 12.73 53.36 60.15
C LEU A 3 13.33 54.71 59.74
N HIS A 4 14.57 54.69 59.22
CA HIS A 4 15.21 55.87 58.64
C HIS A 4 14.50 56.29 57.35
N GLY A 5 13.79 57.42 57.38
CA GLY A 5 13.00 57.90 56.24
C GLY A 5 13.81 58.10 54.94
N GLY A 6 15.10 58.45 55.04
CA GLY A 6 15.97 58.59 53.87
C GLY A 6 16.29 57.26 53.17
N ALA A 7 16.53 56.20 53.95
CA ALA A 7 16.84 54.87 53.42
C ALA A 7 15.59 54.21 52.83
N VAL A 8 14.45 54.36 53.50
CA VAL A 8 13.15 53.88 53.02
C VAL A 8 12.74 54.57 51.73
N SER A 9 12.86 55.90 51.67
CA SER A 9 12.55 56.67 50.45
C SER A 9 13.44 56.26 49.28
N ALA A 10 14.73 56.02 49.53
CA ALA A 10 15.67 55.59 48.51
C ALA A 10 15.37 54.17 48.00
N LEU A 11 15.03 53.23 48.89
CA LEU A 11 14.62 51.88 48.51
C LEU A 11 13.32 51.87 47.71
N LEU A 12 12.32 52.67 48.09
CA LEU A 12 11.08 52.80 47.32
C LEU A 12 11.32 53.42 45.94
N ALA A 13 12.17 54.46 45.86
CA ALA A 13 12.57 55.05 44.59
C ALA A 13 13.24 54.00 43.68
N TRP A 14 14.12 53.16 44.23
CA TRP A 14 14.71 52.06 43.49
C TRP A 14 13.70 51.01 43.05
N VAL A 15 12.80 50.55 43.94
CA VAL A 15 11.76 49.58 43.57
C VAL A 15 10.91 50.10 42.40
N ASN A 16 10.53 51.39 42.44
CA ASN A 16 9.76 52.02 41.37
C ASN A 16 10.54 52.11 40.05
N SER A 17 11.86 52.30 40.08
CA SER A 17 12.67 52.34 38.85
C SER A 17 12.78 50.99 38.15
N THR A 18 12.51 49.87 38.85
CA THR A 18 12.55 48.55 38.24
C THR A 18 11.47 48.35 37.15
N LYS A 19 10.44 49.22 37.10
CA LYS A 19 9.29 49.18 36.18
C LYS A 19 8.52 47.85 36.21
N VAL A 20 8.60 47.16 37.35
CA VAL A 20 7.97 45.86 37.59
C VAL A 20 6.50 46.00 38.01
N CYS A 21 6.15 47.13 38.63
CA CYS A 21 4.78 47.49 38.99
C CYS A 21 4.29 48.60 38.04
N PRO A 22 3.03 48.54 37.53
CA PRO A 22 2.47 49.59 36.68
C PRO A 22 2.20 50.90 37.43
N ASP A 23 1.93 50.82 38.75
CA ASP A 23 1.64 51.98 39.58
C ASP A 23 2.81 52.29 40.53
N PRO A 24 3.28 53.55 40.64
CA PRO A 24 4.34 53.93 41.57
C PRO A 24 3.94 53.70 43.03
N LEU A 25 4.77 52.97 43.77
CA LEU A 25 4.60 52.71 45.18
C LEU A 25 4.96 53.95 46.01
N LYS A 26 4.14 54.27 47.00
CA LYS A 26 4.30 55.40 47.93
C LYS A 26 4.72 54.95 49.32
N ASP A 27 4.50 53.68 49.66
CA ASP A 27 4.78 53.15 51.00
C ASP A 27 5.27 51.69 50.95
N LEU A 28 6.09 51.29 51.94
CA LEU A 28 6.64 49.94 52.04
C LEU A 28 5.55 48.89 52.28
N SER A 29 4.46 49.24 52.97
CA SER A 29 3.32 48.34 53.21
C SER A 29 2.74 47.75 51.92
N GLN A 30 2.86 48.45 50.79
CA GLN A 30 2.40 47.98 49.48
C GLN A 30 3.23 46.81 48.92
N LEU A 31 4.37 46.48 49.54
CA LEU A 31 5.21 45.34 49.19
C LEU A 31 4.87 44.07 49.99
N GLN A 32 3.89 44.13 50.91
CA GLN A 32 3.52 43.02 51.79
C GLN A 32 3.03 41.79 51.02
N ASP A 33 2.39 41.99 49.86
CA ASP A 33 1.89 40.89 49.01
C ASP A 33 2.98 40.06 48.33
N CYS A 34 4.24 40.48 48.49
CA CYS A 34 5.46 39.87 47.95
C CYS A 34 5.52 39.75 46.42
N SER A 35 4.51 40.25 45.70
CA SER A 35 4.39 40.06 44.25
C SER A 35 5.44 40.85 43.48
N VAL A 36 5.70 42.09 43.94
CA VAL A 36 6.73 42.97 43.37
C VAL A 36 8.13 42.37 43.58
N PHE A 37 8.41 41.78 44.75
CA PHE A 37 9.68 41.13 45.02
C PHE A 37 9.91 39.90 44.12
N ILE A 38 8.90 39.05 43.91
CA ILE A 38 9.00 37.89 43.02
C ILE A 38 9.30 38.32 41.58
N ARG A 39 8.62 39.35 41.09
CA ARG A 39 8.86 39.87 39.74
C ARG A 39 10.24 40.52 39.60
N ILE A 40 10.75 41.19 40.65
CA ILE A 40 12.14 41.67 40.67
C ILE A 40 13.12 40.49 40.59
N ILE A 41 12.90 39.41 41.36
CA ILE A 41 13.72 38.19 41.32
C ILE A 41 13.75 37.59 39.91
N HIS A 42 12.59 37.49 39.26
CA HIS A 42 12.47 37.02 37.87
C HIS A 42 13.32 37.88 36.92
N LYS A 43 13.28 39.20 37.06
CA LYS A 43 14.09 40.13 36.25
C LYS A 43 15.59 39.94 36.46
N ILE A 44 16.05 39.57 37.67
CA ILE A 44 17.47 39.35 37.96
C ILE A 44 17.99 38.05 37.32
N HIS A 45 17.21 36.96 37.31
CA HIS A 45 17.68 35.63 36.91
C HIS A 45 17.19 35.16 35.54
N GLY A 46 16.18 35.80 34.94
CA GLY A 46 15.58 35.36 33.67
C GLY A 46 14.93 33.97 33.74
N SER A 47 14.77 33.41 34.94
CA SER A 47 14.18 32.09 35.21
C SER A 47 12.66 32.17 35.20
N LYS A 48 12.01 31.22 34.52
CA LYS A 48 10.55 31.08 34.46
C LYS A 48 9.92 30.53 35.76
N GLU A 49 10.73 30.17 36.75
CA GLU A 49 10.27 29.61 38.03
C GLU A 49 9.41 30.60 38.85
N GLY A 50 9.59 31.90 38.66
CA GLY A 50 8.84 32.93 39.40
C GLY A 50 7.39 33.15 38.94
N GLU A 51 7.02 32.75 37.72
CA GLU A 51 5.67 32.99 37.18
C GLU A 51 4.62 32.08 37.81
N SER A 52 4.96 30.82 38.08
CA SER A 52 4.07 29.85 38.73
C SER A 52 3.81 30.16 40.21
N VAL A 53 4.73 30.86 40.88
CA VAL A 53 4.66 31.21 42.30
C VAL A 53 3.79 32.46 42.55
N LEU A 54 3.58 33.30 41.54
CA LEU A 54 2.72 34.49 41.67
C LEU A 54 1.26 34.14 41.96
N ASP A 55 0.78 32.99 41.53
CA ASP A 55 -0.60 32.54 41.76
C ASP A 55 -0.78 31.80 43.11
N GLN A 56 0.32 31.54 43.83
CA GLN A 56 0.31 30.84 45.11
C GLN A 56 -0.07 31.75 46.30
N PRO A 57 -0.52 31.18 47.44
CA PRO A 57 -0.82 31.96 48.65
C PRO A 57 0.42 32.64 49.25
N LEU A 58 0.20 33.70 50.05
CA LEU A 58 1.26 34.55 50.61
C LEU A 58 2.39 33.77 51.33
N PRO A 59 2.15 32.72 52.14
CA PRO A 59 3.23 31.97 52.77
C PRO A 59 4.17 31.27 51.78
N GLU A 60 3.64 30.76 50.67
CA GLU A 60 4.43 30.11 49.61
C GLU A 60 5.27 31.13 48.86
N ARG A 61 4.71 32.31 48.57
CA ARG A 61 5.43 33.46 48.01
C ARG A 61 6.59 33.92 48.91
N ILE A 62 6.36 34.01 50.22
CA ILE A 62 7.39 34.35 51.20
C ILE A 62 8.47 33.26 51.24
N SER A 63 8.07 31.98 51.25
CA SER A 63 9.00 30.86 51.23
C SER A 63 9.90 30.88 49.99
N PHE A 64 9.34 31.21 48.82
CA PHE A 64 10.11 31.36 47.60
C PHE A 64 11.15 32.49 47.70
N ILE A 65 10.76 33.67 48.20
CA ILE A 65 11.69 34.81 48.38
C ILE A 65 12.80 34.45 49.37
N LEU A 66 12.47 33.81 50.49
CA LEU A 66 13.47 33.39 51.48
C LEU A 66 14.40 32.31 50.93
N GLY A 67 13.85 31.32 50.21
CA GLY A 67 14.65 30.29 49.54
C GLY A 67 15.61 30.87 48.51
N PHE A 68 15.17 31.88 47.76
CA PHE A 68 16.00 32.63 46.84
C PHE A 68 17.15 33.35 47.57
N LEU A 69 16.82 34.17 48.58
CA LEU A 69 17.84 34.90 49.35
C LEU A 69 18.84 33.93 50.00
N GLN A 70 18.37 32.80 50.54
CA GLN A 70 19.22 31.77 51.13
C GLN A 70 20.14 31.10 50.10
N LYS A 71 19.63 30.77 48.90
CA LYS A 71 20.43 30.19 47.80
C LYS A 71 21.56 31.12 47.37
N HIS A 72 21.31 32.44 47.40
CA HIS A 72 22.26 33.44 46.90
C HIS A 72 23.09 34.14 47.99
N CYS A 73 22.87 33.79 49.27
CA CYS A 73 23.74 34.17 50.39
C CYS A 73 24.93 33.20 50.52
N ARG A 74 26.16 33.74 50.66
CA ARG A 74 27.37 32.92 50.76
C ARG A 74 27.49 32.09 52.04
N HIS A 75 26.89 32.55 53.14
CA HIS A 75 26.97 31.89 54.44
C HIS A 75 25.61 31.30 54.80
N LYS A 76 25.45 29.98 54.62
CA LYS A 76 24.20 29.26 54.89
C LYS A 76 23.69 29.46 56.34
N LEU A 77 24.60 29.59 57.31
CA LEU A 77 24.28 29.80 58.73
C LEU A 77 23.79 31.23 59.08
N ALA A 78 24.16 32.24 58.28
CA ALA A 78 23.70 33.62 58.49
C ALA A 78 22.35 33.89 57.80
N ALA A 79 22.04 33.13 56.74
CA ALA A 79 20.82 33.29 55.94
C ALA A 79 19.53 32.91 56.69
N GLU A 80 19.59 31.93 57.60
CA GLU A 80 18.42 31.45 58.37
C GLU A 80 17.84 32.52 59.31
N ASN A 81 18.60 33.59 59.64
CA ASN A 81 18.18 34.62 60.59
C ASN A 81 17.99 36.02 59.98
N LEU A 82 18.27 36.23 58.68
CA LEU A 82 18.31 37.58 58.11
C LEU A 82 16.92 38.25 58.01
N VAL A 83 15.91 37.48 57.61
CA VAL A 83 14.52 37.93 57.47
C VAL A 83 13.60 36.84 58.01
N SER A 84 12.78 37.18 59.00
CA SER A 84 11.82 36.24 59.59
C SER A 84 10.56 36.14 58.74
N ALA A 85 10.17 34.92 58.36
CA ALA A 85 8.93 34.66 57.64
C ALA A 85 7.70 35.19 58.37
N GLN A 86 7.67 35.08 59.70
CA GLN A 86 6.57 35.58 60.54
C GLN A 86 6.46 37.11 60.47
N LYS A 87 7.60 37.82 60.56
CA LYS A 87 7.62 39.29 60.47
C LYS A 87 7.19 39.82 59.11
N LEU A 88 7.46 39.07 58.03
CA LEU A 88 6.96 39.39 56.68
C LEU A 88 5.44 39.15 56.55
N LEU A 89 4.93 38.06 57.11
CA LEU A 89 3.49 37.78 57.16
C LEU A 89 2.75 38.88 57.92
N ASP A 90 3.31 39.33 59.04
CA ASP A 90 2.78 40.41 59.87
C ASP A 90 2.90 41.80 59.21
N GLY A 91 3.56 41.90 58.05
CA GLY A 91 3.70 43.14 57.29
C GLY A 91 4.66 44.16 57.92
N GLU A 92 5.63 43.70 58.73
CA GLU A 92 6.58 44.59 59.38
C GLU A 92 7.45 45.32 58.34
N GLU A 93 7.36 46.66 58.31
CA GLU A 93 8.09 47.49 57.34
C GLU A 93 9.60 47.25 57.36
N LEU A 94 10.17 46.92 58.54
CA LEU A 94 11.58 46.59 58.68
C LEU A 94 11.94 45.32 57.91
N ALA A 95 11.09 44.29 57.97
CA ALA A 95 11.31 43.04 57.23
C ALA A 95 11.22 43.28 55.72
N LEU A 96 10.26 44.11 55.27
CA LEU A 96 10.13 44.50 53.86
C LEU A 96 11.33 45.31 53.36
N ALA A 97 11.83 46.25 54.17
CA ALA A 97 13.02 47.04 53.88
C ALA A 97 14.28 46.18 53.76
N LYS A 98 14.44 45.17 54.64
CA LYS A 98 15.54 44.20 54.55
C LYS A 98 15.50 43.41 53.24
N VAL A 99 14.33 42.91 52.83
CA VAL A 99 14.17 42.19 51.56
C VAL A 99 14.51 43.11 50.39
N ALA A 100 13.99 44.34 50.37
CA ALA A 100 14.28 45.31 49.32
C ALA A 100 15.78 45.63 49.21
N MET A 101 16.46 45.82 50.34
CA MET A 101 17.90 46.09 50.40
C MET A 101 18.76 44.92 49.87
N LEU A 102 18.39 43.69 50.20
CA LEU A 102 19.09 42.51 49.68
C LEU A 102 18.85 42.34 48.18
N LEU A 103 17.62 42.52 47.72
CA LEU A 103 17.29 42.45 46.29
C LEU A 103 17.98 43.58 45.51
N LEU A 104 18.11 44.76 46.09
CA LEU A 104 18.92 45.86 45.55
C LEU A 104 20.37 45.43 45.35
N TYR A 105 20.98 44.83 46.38
CA TYR A 105 22.34 44.30 46.28
C TYR A 105 22.48 43.20 45.22
N HIS A 106 21.53 42.25 45.14
CA HIS A 106 21.54 41.20 44.13
C HIS A 106 21.37 41.77 42.72
N THR A 107 20.51 42.77 42.55
CA THR A 107 20.31 43.48 41.29
C THR A 107 21.60 44.16 40.87
N ALA A 108 22.24 44.92 41.77
CA ALA A 108 23.52 45.58 41.50
C ALA A 108 24.63 44.58 41.13
N MET A 109 24.65 43.41 41.76
CA MET A 109 25.60 42.34 41.44
C MET A 109 25.34 41.69 40.06
N SER A 110 24.12 41.75 39.55
CA SER A 110 23.72 41.22 38.25
C SER A 110 23.65 42.28 37.13
N CYS A 111 23.64 43.57 37.47
CA CYS A 111 23.56 44.69 36.53
C CYS A 111 24.73 44.67 35.54
N LYS A 112 24.42 44.74 34.24
CA LYS A 112 25.44 44.79 33.18
C LYS A 112 25.94 46.21 32.91
N ASN A 113 25.07 47.21 33.09
CA ASN A 113 25.34 48.61 32.78
C ASN A 113 25.27 49.48 34.05
N PRO A 114 26.27 50.33 34.32
CA PRO A 114 26.24 51.27 35.45
C PRO A 114 25.35 52.50 35.19
N GLU A 115 25.01 52.78 33.93
CA GLU A 115 24.23 53.94 33.50
C GLU A 115 22.77 53.92 33.99
N ASP A 116 22.22 52.74 34.30
CA ASP A 116 20.85 52.55 34.80
C ASP A 116 20.58 53.26 36.15
N TRP A 117 21.64 53.68 36.86
CA TRP A 117 21.56 54.37 38.14
C TRP A 117 21.63 55.90 38.02
N ASN A 118 21.88 56.44 36.83
CA ASN A 118 21.94 57.87 36.58
C ASN A 118 20.54 58.52 36.49
N GLU A 119 19.47 57.71 36.47
CA GLU A 119 18.07 58.18 36.47
C GLU A 119 17.62 58.74 37.84
N PHE A 120 18.35 58.45 38.92
CA PHE A 120 18.01 58.89 40.27
C PHE A 120 18.53 60.29 40.59
N ASP A 121 17.83 61.01 41.47
CA ASP A 121 18.35 62.24 42.05
C ASP A 121 19.58 61.97 42.93
N TYR A 122 20.48 62.94 43.01
CA TYR A 122 21.75 62.81 43.73
C TYR A 122 21.57 62.35 45.18
N LYS A 123 20.52 62.82 45.87
CA LYS A 123 20.24 62.43 47.26
C LYS A 123 19.87 60.95 47.38
N THR A 124 19.01 60.45 46.49
CA THR A 124 18.69 59.02 46.40
C THR A 124 19.91 58.19 46.04
N GLN A 125 20.77 58.66 45.12
CA GLN A 125 22.02 57.98 44.77
C GLN A 125 22.96 57.84 45.97
N VAL A 126 23.14 58.89 46.78
CA VAL A 126 23.96 58.85 48.00
C VAL A 126 23.43 57.81 48.99
N GLU A 127 22.12 57.76 49.18
CA GLU A 127 21.50 56.80 50.11
C GLU A 127 21.60 55.35 49.59
N LEU A 128 21.31 55.10 48.31
CA LEU A 128 21.47 53.78 47.69
C LEU A 128 22.93 53.32 47.69
N ALA A 129 23.86 54.25 47.45
CA ALA A 129 25.29 54.01 47.56
C ALA A 129 25.68 53.63 48.98
N SER A 130 25.19 54.35 50.00
CA SER A 130 25.46 54.03 51.40
C SER A 130 24.95 52.63 51.78
N ILE A 131 23.75 52.27 51.30
CA ILE A 131 23.12 50.97 51.47
C ILE A 131 23.96 49.86 50.84
N LEU A 132 24.36 49.99 49.56
CA LEU A 132 25.18 48.99 48.88
C LEU A 132 26.57 48.85 49.48
N LYS A 133 27.20 49.97 49.85
CA LYS A 133 28.50 49.96 50.53
C LYS A 133 28.41 49.25 51.87
N PHE A 134 27.34 49.47 52.63
CA PHE A 134 27.09 48.77 53.88
C PHE A 134 26.96 47.25 53.65
N VAL A 135 26.16 46.82 52.67
CA VAL A 135 25.99 45.38 52.37
C VAL A 135 27.32 44.75 51.94
N LEU A 136 28.10 45.46 51.13
CA LEU A 136 29.38 44.97 50.62
C LEU A 136 30.43 44.82 51.74
N VAL A 137 30.48 45.75 52.69
CA VAL A 137 31.42 45.73 53.82
C VAL A 137 31.03 44.69 54.88
N ASN A 138 29.74 44.50 55.12
CA ASN A 138 29.24 43.65 56.21
C ASN A 138 28.72 42.28 55.74
N GLU A 139 29.02 41.84 54.51
CA GLU A 139 28.40 40.64 53.91
C GLU A 139 28.51 39.36 54.77
N GLU A 140 29.54 39.26 55.61
CA GLU A 140 29.80 38.10 56.48
C GLU A 140 29.01 38.14 57.81
N CYS A 141 28.56 39.33 58.24
CA CYS A 141 27.87 39.57 59.51
C CYS A 141 26.60 40.44 59.35
N LEU A 142 25.93 40.35 58.20
CA LEU A 142 24.76 41.18 57.87
C LEU A 142 23.64 41.09 58.92
N ASN A 143 23.39 39.91 59.49
CA ASN A 143 22.30 39.71 60.44
C ASN A 143 22.35 40.64 61.66
N GLU A 144 23.55 40.85 62.22
CA GLU A 144 23.73 41.62 63.47
C GLU A 144 23.70 43.14 63.23
N ASN A 145 24.05 43.59 62.02
CA ASN A 145 24.30 45.01 61.73
C ASN A 145 23.21 45.66 60.86
N LEU A 146 22.33 44.86 60.23
CA LEU A 146 21.33 45.35 59.27
C LEU A 146 20.18 46.12 59.94
N GLU A 147 19.68 45.63 61.07
CA GLU A 147 18.64 46.31 61.85
C GLU A 147 19.09 47.69 62.38
N PRO A 148 20.26 47.82 63.06
CA PRO A 148 20.70 49.13 63.55
C PRO A 148 21.05 50.11 62.42
N PHE A 149 21.43 49.63 61.23
CA PHE A 149 21.65 50.48 60.07
C PHE A 149 20.35 51.10 59.53
N LEU A 150 19.30 50.28 59.38
CA LEU A 150 17.99 50.74 58.87
C LEU A 150 17.21 51.62 59.87
N GLN A 151 17.53 51.52 61.16
CA GLN A 151 16.88 52.27 62.24
C GLN A 151 17.62 53.56 62.65
N ARG A 152 18.75 53.90 62.00
CA ARG A 152 19.59 55.04 62.38
C ARG A 152 18.77 56.35 62.40
N LYS A 153 18.75 57.03 63.55
CA LYS A 153 18.14 58.36 63.75
C LYS A 153 19.13 59.45 63.30
N ALA A 154 18.63 60.49 62.63
CA ALA A 154 19.44 61.56 62.06
C ALA A 154 20.13 62.41 63.16
N GLU A 155 21.45 62.33 63.25
CA GLU A 155 22.30 63.42 63.73
C GLU A 155 23.44 63.61 62.72
N LEU A 156 23.35 64.71 61.96
CA LEU A 156 24.43 65.24 61.13
C LEU A 156 25.47 65.88 62.05
N SER A 157 26.75 65.51 61.94
CA SER A 157 27.86 66.43 61.64
C SER A 157 29.25 65.81 61.87
N SER A 158 30.13 66.09 60.90
CA SER A 158 31.56 66.41 61.00
C SER A 158 32.53 65.50 61.77
N SER A 159 33.50 64.98 61.00
CA SER A 159 34.94 64.90 61.30
C SER A 159 35.38 64.95 62.77
N SER A 160 36.09 63.92 63.20
CA SER A 160 37.48 64.06 63.67
C SER A 160 38.13 62.69 63.85
N MET A 161 39.26 62.51 63.15
CA MET A 161 40.25 61.51 63.51
C MET A 161 40.67 61.73 64.96
N SER A 162 40.65 60.67 65.75
CA SER A 162 41.50 60.58 66.94
C SER A 162 41.93 59.12 67.11
N SER A 163 43.15 58.90 66.66
CA SER A 163 44.00 57.76 66.96
C SER A 163 44.29 57.68 68.45
N THR A 164 44.17 56.49 69.05
CA THR A 164 45.00 55.98 70.14
C THR A 164 44.79 54.46 70.18
N SER A 165 45.73 53.57 70.49
CA SER A 165 47.16 53.65 70.75
C SER A 165 47.60 52.23 71.19
N PHE A 166 48.82 51.81 70.83
CA PHE A 166 49.71 50.87 71.56
C PHE A 166 49.45 49.36 71.38
N GLU A 167 50.44 48.46 71.32
CA GLU A 167 51.92 48.45 71.40
C GLU A 167 52.37 47.09 70.80
N GLU A 168 53.37 47.02 69.92
CA GLU A 168 54.79 46.64 70.16
C GLU A 168 54.98 45.26 70.84
N HIS A 169 55.73 44.31 70.28
CA HIS A 169 57.18 44.31 70.03
C HIS A 169 57.51 43.58 68.69
N SER A 170 58.24 44.17 67.71
CA SER A 170 59.71 44.40 67.59
C SER A 170 60.54 43.09 67.67
N ALA A 171 61.45 42.73 66.76
CA ALA A 171 62.51 43.50 66.08
C ALA A 171 62.95 42.79 64.75
N LEU A 172 63.60 43.38 63.74
CA LEU A 172 64.82 44.20 63.71
C LEU A 172 64.90 45.09 62.43
N PHE A 173 65.47 46.29 62.61
CA PHE A 173 65.83 47.38 61.67
C PHE A 173 66.87 46.97 60.57
N PRO A 174 67.28 47.81 59.56
CA PRO A 174 67.03 49.26 59.35
C PRO A 174 66.65 49.70 57.90
N PHE A 175 65.97 50.85 57.78
CA PHE A 175 65.85 51.63 56.53
C PHE A 175 67.24 52.07 56.02
N PRO A 176 67.44 52.22 54.69
CA PRO A 176 67.35 53.59 54.17
C PRO A 176 66.75 53.75 52.76
N HIS A 177 66.07 54.88 52.62
CA HIS A 177 65.94 55.72 51.41
C HIS A 177 64.84 55.39 50.38
N LYS A 178 63.80 56.24 50.46
CA LYS A 178 63.16 56.96 49.35
C LYS A 178 63.13 56.24 48.00
N GLY A 179 62.13 55.38 47.85
CA GLY A 179 61.43 55.23 46.57
C GLY A 179 60.13 56.02 46.65
N GLU A 180 60.15 57.28 46.23
CA GLU A 180 58.92 58.00 45.90
C GLU A 180 58.34 57.31 44.66
N VAL A 181 57.51 56.29 44.86
CA VAL A 181 56.74 55.71 43.76
C VAL A 181 55.66 56.72 43.43
N ARG A 182 55.99 57.63 42.50
CA ARG A 182 54.96 58.35 41.74
C ARG A 182 54.12 57.28 41.07
N PHE A 183 52.93 57.04 41.61
CA PHE A 183 51.90 56.35 40.84
C PHE A 183 51.68 57.18 39.58
N LEU A 184 52.15 56.65 38.45
CA LEU A 184 51.73 57.12 37.14
C LEU A 184 50.20 57.07 37.17
N LYS A 185 49.60 58.26 37.07
CA LYS A 185 48.17 58.45 36.90
C LYS A 185 47.74 57.51 35.78
N LEU A 186 47.08 56.41 36.13
CA LEU A 186 46.63 55.41 35.17
C LEU A 186 45.72 56.14 34.19
N GLN A 187 46.25 56.34 33.00
CA GLN A 187 45.56 56.96 31.89
C GLN A 187 44.42 56.00 31.53
N ARG A 188 43.19 56.44 31.79
CA ARG A 188 41.94 55.77 31.37
C ARG A 188 41.98 55.66 29.84
N ILE A 189 42.35 54.49 29.32
CA ILE A 189 42.32 54.23 27.87
C ILE A 189 40.92 53.76 27.51
N ALA A 190 40.26 54.59 26.71
CA ALA A 190 39.04 54.38 25.92
C ALA A 190 37.72 54.13 26.68
N SER A 191 36.90 55.18 26.83
CA SER A 191 35.80 55.45 25.87
C SER A 191 35.10 56.78 26.22
N SER A 192 34.76 57.52 25.17
CA SER A 192 33.91 58.71 25.03
C SER A 192 33.75 59.76 26.14
N THR A 193 33.85 61.01 25.68
CA THR A 193 33.31 62.27 26.20
C THR A 193 32.24 62.15 27.29
N ASP A 194 32.47 62.79 28.43
CA ASP A 194 31.66 63.92 28.88
C ASP A 194 32.41 64.73 29.96
N LEU A 195 32.01 65.99 30.07
CA LEU A 195 32.47 67.03 31.01
C LEU A 195 32.56 66.54 32.47
N PRO A 196 33.22 67.28 33.40
CA PRO A 196 33.33 66.88 34.80
C PRO A 196 31.97 66.98 35.50
N SER A 197 31.07 66.06 35.20
CA SER A 197 30.04 65.63 36.11
C SER A 197 30.76 64.92 37.25
N THR A 198 30.52 65.35 38.47
CA THR A 198 30.98 64.63 39.65
C THR A 198 30.49 63.18 39.50
N PRO A 199 31.35 62.16 39.58
CA PRO A 199 30.92 60.78 39.36
C PRO A 199 29.74 60.47 40.29
N SER A 200 28.73 59.78 39.75
CA SER A 200 27.57 59.40 40.54
C SER A 200 28.05 58.55 41.72
N PRO A 201 27.58 58.79 42.97
CA PRO A 201 27.96 57.99 44.13
C PRO A 201 27.78 56.48 43.94
N MET A 202 26.84 56.10 43.06
CA MET A 202 26.57 54.72 42.68
C MET A 202 27.65 54.14 41.77
N GLU A 203 28.11 54.93 40.81
CA GLU A 203 29.17 54.55 39.87
C GLU A 203 30.50 54.31 40.59
N ASP A 204 30.84 55.14 41.57
CA ASP A 204 32.06 55.00 42.38
C ASP A 204 32.12 53.66 43.14
N ILE A 205 30.99 53.20 43.70
CA ILE A 205 30.93 51.92 44.42
C ILE A 205 31.03 50.74 43.45
N MET A 206 30.33 50.80 42.31
CA MET A 206 30.36 49.72 41.33
C MET A 206 31.73 49.59 40.64
N GLN A 207 32.47 50.70 40.50
CA GLN A 207 33.84 50.71 39.97
C GLN A 207 34.89 50.34 41.03
N THR A 208 34.51 50.14 42.28
CA THR A 208 35.44 49.69 43.32
C THR A 208 35.92 48.26 43.02
N PRO A 209 37.24 47.96 43.08
CA PRO A 209 37.78 46.64 42.75
C PRO A 209 37.14 45.47 43.51
N GLN A 210 36.73 45.70 44.76
CA GLN A 210 36.04 44.71 45.59
C GLN A 210 34.67 44.32 45.01
N PHE A 211 33.90 45.30 44.52
CA PHE A 211 32.60 45.06 43.90
C PHE A 211 32.75 44.27 42.60
N GLN A 212 33.68 44.69 41.74
CA GLN A 212 33.94 44.03 40.45
C GLN A 212 34.44 42.59 40.62
N LEU A 213 35.40 42.34 41.52
CA LEU A 213 35.90 41.00 41.80
C LEU A 213 34.78 40.08 42.33
N ARG A 214 33.90 40.62 43.19
CA ARG A 214 32.80 39.86 43.76
C ARG A 214 31.75 39.49 42.73
N ARG A 215 31.43 40.41 41.81
CA ARG A 215 30.56 40.17 40.66
C ARG A 215 31.11 39.09 39.73
N LEU A 216 32.38 39.20 39.32
CA LEU A 216 33.03 38.20 38.46
C LEU A 216 33.06 36.81 39.10
N LYS A 217 33.34 36.72 40.40
CA LYS A 217 33.33 35.44 41.12
C LYS A 217 31.94 34.77 41.08
N LYS A 218 30.86 35.53 41.28
CA LYS A 218 29.49 35.01 41.18
C LYS A 218 29.16 34.48 39.77
N GLN A 219 29.60 35.19 38.73
CA GLN A 219 29.40 34.76 37.35
C GLN A 219 30.17 33.47 37.04
N LEU A 220 31.40 33.34 37.54
CA LEU A 220 32.20 32.14 37.34
C LEU A 220 31.60 30.90 38.01
N ASP A 221 31.04 31.04 39.20
CA ASP A 221 30.41 29.92 39.91
C ASP A 221 29.13 29.45 39.19
N PHE A 222 28.33 30.38 38.65
CA PHE A 222 27.15 30.07 37.82
C PHE A 222 27.53 29.32 36.53
N GLU A 223 28.55 29.78 35.81
CA GLU A 223 29.02 29.12 34.57
C GLU A 223 29.55 27.70 34.84
N ARG A 224 30.17 27.46 36.01
CA ARG A 224 30.63 26.11 36.40
C ARG A 224 29.46 25.14 36.64
N GLU A 225 28.40 25.61 37.28
CA GLU A 225 27.18 24.82 37.53
C GLU A 225 26.51 24.46 36.19
N ASN A 226 26.29 25.46 35.33
CA ASN A 226 25.71 25.27 33.99
C ASN A 226 26.54 24.30 33.12
N ARG A 227 27.87 24.37 33.20
CA ARG A 227 28.73 23.40 32.50
C ARG A 227 28.54 21.98 33.03
N GLY A 228 28.40 21.81 34.35
CA GLY A 228 28.14 20.49 34.96
C GLY A 228 26.82 19.88 34.50
N GLU A 229 25.75 20.68 34.45
CA GLU A 229 24.44 20.25 33.94
C GLU A 229 24.52 19.81 32.46
N LEU A 230 25.21 20.58 31.62
CA LEU A 230 25.44 20.23 30.22
C LEU A 230 26.29 18.96 30.05
N GLU A 231 27.30 18.76 30.90
CA GLU A 231 28.12 17.54 30.89
C GLU A 231 27.28 16.30 31.24
N GLU A 232 26.35 16.41 32.20
CA GLU A 232 25.42 15.35 32.56
C GLU A 232 24.43 15.02 31.41
N GLU A 233 23.83 16.04 30.79
CA GLU A 233 22.93 15.85 29.65
C GLU A 233 23.63 15.16 28.46
N VAL A 234 24.88 15.54 28.18
CA VAL A 234 25.69 14.90 27.12
C VAL A 234 25.96 13.44 27.44
N MET A 235 26.24 13.10 28.69
CA MET A 235 26.44 11.71 29.13
C MET A 235 25.16 10.88 28.98
N GLU A 236 24.00 11.43 29.36
CA GLU A 236 22.71 10.75 29.19
C GLU A 236 22.36 10.55 27.72
N ASN A 237 22.58 11.56 26.87
CA ASN A 237 22.32 11.46 25.43
C ASN A 237 23.22 10.42 24.76
N ASN A 238 24.52 10.38 25.09
CA ASN A 238 25.44 9.35 24.59
C ASN A 238 25.00 7.93 24.98
N LYS A 239 24.47 7.75 26.20
CA LYS A 239 23.91 6.46 26.64
C LYS A 239 22.69 6.07 25.79
N LEU A 240 21.80 7.01 25.52
CA LEU A 240 20.63 6.76 24.67
C LEU A 240 21.02 6.42 23.24
N ILE A 241 22.01 7.10 22.67
CA ILE A 241 22.55 6.80 21.33
C ILE A 241 23.08 5.37 21.27
N MET A 242 23.90 4.96 22.25
CA MET A 242 24.40 3.57 22.32
C MET A 242 23.28 2.53 22.38
N GLU A 243 22.20 2.81 23.13
CA GLU A 243 21.03 1.92 23.18
C GLU A 243 20.32 1.82 21.82
N LYS A 244 20.14 2.96 21.14
CA LYS A 244 19.52 3.01 19.81
C LYS A 244 20.38 2.29 18.77
N ASP A 245 21.69 2.45 18.80
CA ASP A 245 22.62 1.74 17.91
C ASP A 245 22.58 0.22 18.13
N ALA A 246 22.45 -0.22 19.38
CA ALA A 246 22.25 -1.64 19.70
C ALA A 246 20.92 -2.17 19.11
N GLN A 247 19.82 -1.40 19.21
CA GLN A 247 18.54 -1.76 18.61
C GLN A 247 18.60 -1.81 17.08
N ILE A 248 19.24 -0.83 16.44
CA ILE A 248 19.46 -0.81 14.99
C ILE A 248 20.22 -2.05 14.55
N THR A 249 21.29 -2.41 15.27
CA THR A 249 22.09 -3.61 14.96
C THR A 249 21.25 -4.89 15.07
N MET A 250 20.41 -5.01 16.11
CA MET A 250 19.50 -6.15 16.26
C MET A 250 18.46 -6.23 15.14
N MET A 251 17.88 -5.09 14.73
CA MET A 251 16.95 -5.03 13.62
C MET A 251 17.63 -5.38 12.29
N GLN A 252 18.84 -4.87 12.05
CA GLN A 252 19.62 -5.19 10.86
C GLN A 252 19.89 -6.69 10.75
N GLN A 253 20.32 -7.34 11.85
CA GLN A 253 20.51 -8.79 11.88
C GLN A 253 19.21 -9.57 11.65
N ARG A 254 18.05 -9.02 12.04
CA ARG A 254 16.75 -9.64 11.79
C ARG A 254 16.34 -9.50 10.33
N ILE A 255 16.59 -8.34 9.73
CA ILE A 255 16.40 -8.10 8.29
C ILE A 255 17.27 -9.05 7.49
N ASP A 256 18.57 -9.16 7.79
CA ASP A 256 19.48 -10.05 7.05
C ASP A 256 19.06 -11.52 7.16
N ARG A 257 18.52 -11.94 8.31
CA ARG A 257 17.93 -13.28 8.48
C ARG A 257 16.68 -13.47 7.63
N LEU A 258 15.79 -12.47 7.58
CA LEU A 258 14.60 -12.50 6.74
C LEU A 258 14.95 -12.50 5.25
N VAL A 259 15.93 -11.72 4.82
CA VAL A 259 16.44 -11.71 3.44
C VAL A 259 16.94 -13.10 3.06
N LYS A 260 17.78 -13.73 3.90
CA LYS A 260 18.26 -15.10 3.65
C LYS A 260 17.14 -16.14 3.61
N LEU A 261 16.11 -16.01 4.45
CA LEU A 261 14.95 -16.90 4.41
C LEU A 261 14.11 -16.68 3.14
N ASN A 262 13.98 -15.43 2.70
CA ASN A 262 13.27 -15.07 1.47
C ASN A 262 14.04 -15.54 0.22
N GLU A 263 15.36 -15.36 0.18
CA GLU A 263 16.22 -15.92 -0.87
C GLU A 263 16.12 -17.45 -0.91
N LYS A 264 16.13 -18.13 0.25
CA LYS A 264 15.87 -19.57 0.32
C LYS A 264 14.48 -19.97 -0.14
N GLN A 265 13.43 -19.19 0.21
CA GLN A 265 12.09 -19.40 -0.34
C GLN A 265 12.03 -19.13 -1.85
N ALA A 266 12.82 -18.20 -2.37
CA ALA A 266 12.93 -17.93 -3.79
C ALA A 266 13.74 -19.01 -4.53
N GLU A 267 14.70 -19.66 -3.86
CA GLU A 267 15.38 -20.86 -4.36
C GLU A 267 14.47 -22.10 -4.26
N ASP A 268 13.70 -22.27 -3.18
CA ASP A 268 12.69 -23.32 -3.02
C ASP A 268 11.49 -23.11 -3.96
N GLN A 269 11.30 -21.89 -4.49
CA GLN A 269 10.59 -21.65 -5.77
C GLN A 269 11.41 -22.19 -6.96
N LEU A 270 11.89 -23.44 -6.87
CA LEU A 270 12.21 -24.30 -8.00
C LEU A 270 10.96 -25.08 -8.47
N GLU A 271 9.86 -25.07 -7.69
CA GLU A 271 8.49 -25.43 -8.11
C GLU A 271 7.95 -24.69 -9.38
N PRO A 272 8.38 -23.47 -9.76
CA PRO A 272 8.06 -22.85 -11.04
C PRO A 272 8.51 -23.68 -12.24
N LYS A 273 9.59 -24.46 -12.14
CA LYS A 273 10.00 -25.32 -13.27
C LYS A 273 9.05 -26.49 -13.46
N GLU A 274 8.60 -27.12 -12.37
CA GLU A 274 7.61 -28.19 -12.45
C GLU A 274 6.25 -27.65 -12.92
N ILE A 275 5.85 -26.47 -12.44
CA ILE A 275 4.63 -25.78 -12.88
C ILE A 275 4.74 -25.35 -14.35
N GLU A 276 5.90 -24.88 -14.80
CA GLU A 276 6.14 -24.51 -16.20
C GLU A 276 6.13 -25.76 -17.09
N GLU A 277 6.79 -26.85 -16.70
CA GLU A 277 6.70 -28.13 -17.40
C GLU A 277 5.26 -28.65 -17.47
N LEU A 278 4.48 -28.51 -16.40
CA LEU A 278 3.06 -28.86 -16.41
C LEU A 278 2.26 -27.95 -17.33
N ARG A 279 2.58 -26.65 -17.39
CA ARG A 279 1.97 -25.70 -18.31
C ARG A 279 2.28 -26.07 -19.77
N GLU A 280 3.54 -26.33 -20.11
CA GLU A 280 3.96 -26.80 -21.44
C GLU A 280 3.28 -28.13 -21.83
N LYS A 281 3.25 -29.10 -20.90
CA LYS A 281 2.54 -30.38 -21.10
C LYS A 281 1.05 -30.16 -21.34
N ASN A 282 0.42 -29.23 -20.61
CA ASN A 282 -0.98 -28.90 -20.77
C ASN A 282 -1.24 -28.22 -22.13
N GLU A 283 -0.42 -27.24 -22.53
CA GLU A 283 -0.50 -26.62 -23.85
C GLU A 283 -0.33 -27.64 -24.99
N SER A 284 0.62 -28.57 -24.84
CA SER A 284 0.81 -29.68 -25.78
C SER A 284 -0.42 -30.60 -25.85
N LEU A 285 -1.01 -30.95 -24.71
CA LEU A 285 -2.23 -31.76 -24.64
C LEU A 285 -3.43 -31.04 -25.27
N VAL A 286 -3.58 -29.75 -25.01
CA VAL A 286 -4.61 -28.92 -25.63
C VAL A 286 -4.41 -28.88 -27.14
N GLY A 287 -3.18 -28.73 -27.64
CA GLY A 287 -2.87 -28.80 -29.07
C GLY A 287 -3.27 -30.15 -29.69
N ARG A 288 -2.92 -31.26 -29.03
CA ARG A 288 -3.31 -32.62 -29.46
C ARG A 288 -4.83 -32.83 -29.45
N LEU A 289 -5.54 -32.27 -28.46
CA LEU A 289 -6.99 -32.34 -28.37
C LEU A 289 -7.67 -31.60 -29.54
N HIS A 290 -7.20 -30.39 -29.87
CA HIS A 290 -7.71 -29.64 -31.02
C HIS A 290 -7.47 -30.36 -32.35
N GLU A 291 -6.29 -30.99 -32.51
CA GLU A 291 -5.97 -31.79 -33.69
C GLU A 291 -6.88 -33.04 -33.79
N ALA A 292 -7.07 -33.77 -32.69
CA ALA A 292 -8.00 -34.89 -32.66
C ALA A 292 -9.45 -34.45 -32.97
N PHE A 293 -9.86 -33.28 -32.48
CA PHE A 293 -11.18 -32.73 -32.79
C PHE A 293 -11.34 -32.40 -34.28
N ARG A 294 -10.31 -31.83 -34.93
CA ARG A 294 -10.31 -31.63 -36.39
C ARG A 294 -10.43 -32.96 -37.13
N GLN A 295 -9.64 -33.97 -36.75
CA GLN A 295 -9.71 -35.30 -37.35
C GLN A 295 -11.11 -35.94 -37.19
N CYS A 296 -11.75 -35.78 -36.03
CA CYS A 296 -13.13 -36.23 -35.84
C CYS A 296 -14.12 -35.49 -36.75
N GLN A 297 -13.93 -34.19 -36.98
CA GLN A 297 -14.76 -33.42 -37.88
C GLN A 297 -14.60 -33.88 -39.33
N ASP A 298 -13.36 -34.10 -39.77
CA ASP A 298 -13.07 -34.60 -41.12
C ASP A 298 -13.68 -35.98 -41.33
N LEU A 299 -13.46 -36.92 -40.40
CA LEU A 299 -14.08 -38.24 -40.43
C LEU A 299 -15.62 -38.18 -40.43
N LYS A 300 -16.23 -37.22 -39.73
CA LYS A 300 -17.69 -37.02 -39.78
C LYS A 300 -18.15 -36.60 -41.18
N THR A 301 -17.37 -35.75 -41.87
CA THR A 301 -17.68 -35.36 -43.25
C THR A 301 -17.47 -36.51 -44.23
N GLU A 302 -16.38 -37.27 -44.11
CA GLU A 302 -16.10 -38.45 -44.93
C GLU A 302 -17.18 -39.52 -44.73
N LYS A 303 -17.56 -39.79 -43.48
CA LYS A 303 -18.67 -40.71 -43.16
C LYS A 303 -19.95 -40.26 -43.87
N ALA A 304 -20.31 -38.99 -43.78
CA ALA A 304 -21.51 -38.47 -44.46
C ALA A 304 -21.42 -38.60 -45.99
N GLN A 305 -20.23 -38.47 -46.59
CA GLN A 305 -20.03 -38.71 -48.01
C GLN A 305 -20.18 -40.20 -48.37
N MET A 306 -19.58 -41.09 -47.58
CA MET A 306 -19.71 -42.54 -47.76
C MET A 306 -21.16 -43.00 -47.61
N ASP A 307 -21.90 -42.50 -46.62
CA ASP A 307 -23.32 -42.81 -46.42
C ASP A 307 -24.16 -42.42 -47.65
N ARG A 308 -23.90 -41.24 -48.24
CA ARG A 308 -24.56 -40.84 -49.51
C ARG A 308 -24.22 -41.79 -50.66
N LYS A 309 -22.96 -42.25 -50.74
CA LYS A 309 -22.53 -43.21 -51.78
C LYS A 309 -23.21 -44.58 -51.59
N ILE A 310 -23.34 -45.03 -50.35
CA ILE A 310 -24.08 -46.26 -50.02
C ILE A 310 -25.54 -46.13 -50.45
N ASN A 311 -26.19 -45.01 -50.13
CA ASN A 311 -27.58 -44.78 -50.54
C ASN A 311 -27.74 -44.82 -52.07
N LYS A 312 -26.83 -44.17 -52.81
CA LYS A 312 -26.84 -44.18 -54.27
C LYS A 312 -26.65 -45.59 -54.84
N LEU A 313 -25.68 -46.34 -54.33
CA LEU A 313 -25.45 -47.73 -54.76
C LEU A 313 -26.64 -48.64 -54.41
N SER A 314 -27.30 -48.39 -53.28
CA SER A 314 -28.50 -49.12 -52.87
C SER A 314 -29.68 -48.86 -53.83
N GLU A 315 -29.86 -47.61 -54.24
CA GLU A 315 -30.85 -47.22 -55.26
C GLU A 315 -30.55 -47.89 -56.61
N GLU A 316 -29.30 -47.79 -57.11
CA GLU A 316 -28.86 -48.45 -58.35
C GLU A 316 -29.06 -49.97 -58.29
N ASN A 317 -28.76 -50.61 -57.15
CA ASN A 317 -28.98 -52.03 -56.96
C ASN A 317 -30.48 -52.40 -56.91
N GLY A 318 -31.31 -51.52 -56.36
CA GLY A 318 -32.77 -51.62 -56.41
C GLY A 318 -33.29 -51.61 -57.84
N ASP A 319 -32.83 -50.65 -58.65
CA ASP A 319 -33.19 -50.54 -60.07
C ASP A 319 -32.74 -51.76 -60.88
N LEU A 320 -31.52 -52.23 -60.66
CA LEU A 320 -31.00 -53.45 -61.30
C LEU A 320 -31.83 -54.68 -60.89
N SER A 321 -32.18 -54.80 -59.61
CA SER A 321 -33.04 -55.87 -59.11
C SER A 321 -34.44 -55.84 -59.73
N PHE A 322 -35.00 -54.65 -59.92
CA PHE A 322 -36.28 -54.46 -60.61
C PHE A 322 -36.19 -54.93 -62.07
N LYS A 323 -35.19 -54.46 -62.82
CA LYS A 323 -34.95 -54.87 -64.21
C LYS A 323 -34.75 -56.38 -64.34
N LEU A 324 -34.02 -57.00 -63.42
CA LEU A 324 -33.80 -58.44 -63.42
C LEU A 324 -35.12 -59.21 -63.20
N ARG A 325 -35.98 -58.73 -62.29
CA ARG A 325 -37.31 -59.32 -62.07
C ARG A 325 -38.21 -59.16 -63.30
N GLU A 326 -38.15 -58.03 -63.97
CA GLU A 326 -38.88 -57.78 -65.22
C GLU A 326 -38.41 -58.72 -66.34
N ILE A 327 -37.09 -58.86 -66.54
CA ILE A 327 -36.53 -59.81 -67.52
C ILE A 327 -36.95 -61.25 -67.19
N ALA A 328 -36.87 -61.66 -65.92
CA ALA A 328 -37.30 -63.00 -65.51
C ALA A 328 -38.79 -63.24 -65.79
N SER A 329 -39.65 -62.24 -65.52
CA SER A 329 -41.08 -62.29 -65.88
C SER A 329 -41.28 -62.45 -67.39
N ASN A 330 -40.58 -61.64 -68.19
CA ASN A 330 -40.66 -61.71 -69.66
C ASN A 330 -40.16 -63.06 -70.18
N MET A 331 -39.10 -63.62 -69.62
CA MET A 331 -38.62 -64.96 -69.97
C MET A 331 -39.66 -66.05 -69.68
N VAL A 332 -40.33 -65.98 -68.53
CA VAL A 332 -41.42 -66.93 -68.20
C VAL A 332 -42.60 -66.79 -69.17
N GLN A 333 -42.95 -65.55 -69.56
CA GLN A 333 -44.00 -65.32 -70.55
C GLN A 333 -43.63 -65.86 -71.93
N LEU A 334 -42.40 -65.62 -72.39
CA LEU A 334 -41.89 -66.14 -73.67
C LEU A 334 -41.82 -67.67 -73.66
N GLN A 335 -41.38 -68.27 -72.55
CA GLN A 335 -41.36 -69.73 -72.41
C GLN A 335 -42.78 -70.32 -72.49
N ARG A 336 -43.78 -69.66 -71.89
CA ARG A 336 -45.18 -70.09 -71.99
C ARG A 336 -45.67 -70.00 -73.44
N ALA A 337 -45.47 -68.86 -74.10
CA ALA A 337 -45.86 -68.68 -75.50
C ALA A 337 -45.18 -69.69 -76.44
N LEU A 338 -43.91 -70.03 -76.17
CA LEU A 338 -43.19 -71.07 -76.92
C LEU A 338 -43.81 -72.46 -76.70
N ASN A 339 -44.15 -72.80 -75.47
CA ASN A 339 -44.80 -74.08 -75.16
C ASN A 339 -46.18 -74.16 -75.82
N ASP A 340 -47.00 -73.11 -75.73
CA ASP A 340 -48.33 -73.03 -76.35
C ASP A 340 -48.21 -73.22 -77.88
N LEU A 341 -47.28 -72.50 -78.53
CA LEU A 341 -47.03 -72.63 -79.97
C LEU A 341 -46.49 -74.03 -80.35
N SER A 342 -45.67 -74.64 -79.49
CA SER A 342 -45.19 -76.01 -79.71
C SER A 342 -46.32 -77.03 -79.59
N GLU A 343 -47.25 -76.87 -78.67
CA GLU A 343 -48.44 -77.71 -78.53
C GLU A 343 -49.37 -77.54 -79.75
N GLU A 344 -49.61 -76.29 -80.18
CA GLU A 344 -50.35 -75.99 -81.41
C GLU A 344 -49.69 -76.63 -82.64
N HIS A 345 -48.35 -76.52 -82.76
CA HIS A 345 -47.61 -77.15 -83.85
C HIS A 345 -47.76 -78.68 -83.83
N ASN A 346 -47.60 -79.32 -82.67
CA ASN A 346 -47.73 -80.77 -82.53
C ASN A 346 -49.14 -81.25 -82.89
N THR A 347 -50.18 -80.53 -82.44
CA THR A 347 -51.57 -80.87 -82.79
C THR A 347 -51.85 -80.68 -84.28
N ALA A 348 -51.35 -79.60 -84.90
CA ALA A 348 -51.48 -79.37 -86.33
C ALA A 348 -50.77 -80.43 -87.17
N VAL A 349 -49.56 -80.86 -86.77
CA VAL A 349 -48.82 -81.95 -87.42
C VAL A 349 -49.58 -83.26 -87.31
N ALA A 350 -50.03 -83.64 -86.11
CA ALA A 350 -50.79 -84.87 -85.91
C ALA A 350 -52.09 -84.90 -86.74
N GLN A 351 -52.80 -83.77 -86.83
CA GLN A 351 -53.99 -83.64 -87.69
C GLN A 351 -53.64 -83.74 -89.18
N SER A 352 -52.54 -83.14 -89.62
CA SER A 352 -52.08 -83.23 -91.01
C SER A 352 -51.69 -84.66 -91.37
N GLU A 353 -50.97 -85.36 -90.50
CA GLU A 353 -50.59 -86.77 -90.69
C GLU A 353 -51.82 -87.69 -90.71
N GLU A 354 -52.82 -87.46 -89.86
CA GLU A 354 -54.08 -88.21 -89.90
C GLU A 354 -54.83 -87.99 -91.21
N LYS A 355 -54.94 -86.72 -91.66
CA LYS A 355 -55.55 -86.39 -92.96
C LYS A 355 -54.79 -87.03 -94.12
N GLN A 356 -53.46 -87.00 -94.09
CA GLN A 356 -52.63 -87.67 -95.09
C GLN A 356 -52.89 -89.18 -95.12
N ARG A 357 -52.87 -89.84 -93.95
CA ARG A 357 -53.18 -91.28 -93.84
C ARG A 357 -54.59 -91.62 -94.32
N GLN A 358 -55.58 -90.75 -94.06
CA GLN A 358 -56.94 -90.93 -94.56
C GLN A 358 -56.99 -90.81 -96.09
N LEU A 359 -56.38 -89.78 -96.66
CA LEU A 359 -56.31 -89.60 -98.12
C LEU A 359 -55.56 -90.73 -98.81
N GLU A 360 -54.49 -91.27 -98.22
CA GLU A 360 -53.77 -92.44 -98.73
C GLU A 360 -54.65 -93.70 -98.74
N LYS A 361 -55.44 -93.93 -97.67
CA LYS A 361 -56.43 -95.03 -97.62
C LYS A 361 -57.52 -94.86 -98.68
N ASP A 362 -58.09 -93.66 -98.79
CA ASP A 362 -59.14 -93.35 -99.75
C ASP A 362 -58.62 -93.51 -101.19
N LEU A 363 -57.39 -93.07 -101.47
CA LEU A 363 -56.72 -93.28 -102.75
C LEU A 363 -56.51 -94.77 -103.05
N HIS A 364 -56.07 -95.56 -102.07
CA HIS A 364 -55.88 -97.00 -102.25
C HIS A 364 -57.21 -97.72 -102.52
N ALA A 365 -58.27 -97.37 -101.80
CA ALA A 365 -59.61 -97.90 -102.03
C ALA A 365 -60.12 -97.55 -103.43
N ALA A 366 -60.01 -96.28 -103.83
CA ALA A 366 -60.39 -95.84 -105.18
C ALA A 366 -59.57 -96.55 -106.29
N LEU A 367 -58.28 -96.83 -106.06
CA LEU A 367 -57.45 -97.60 -106.98
C LEU A 367 -57.90 -99.07 -107.08
N GLN A 368 -58.31 -99.70 -105.96
CA GLN A 368 -58.86 -101.05 -105.98
C GLN A 368 -60.20 -101.10 -106.72
N ASP A 369 -61.12 -100.18 -106.43
CA ASP A 369 -62.43 -100.09 -107.11
C ASP A 369 -62.27 -99.84 -108.61
N LYS A 370 -61.32 -98.95 -108.98
CA LYS A 370 -60.92 -98.71 -110.37
C LYS A 370 -60.46 -100.03 -111.01
N LYS A 371 -59.57 -100.79 -110.37
CA LYS A 371 -59.06 -102.06 -110.90
C LYS A 371 -60.18 -103.10 -111.09
N CYS A 372 -61.07 -103.29 -110.12
CA CYS A 372 -62.22 -104.19 -110.26
C CYS A 372 -63.16 -103.77 -111.41
N SER A 373 -63.34 -102.47 -111.62
CA SER A 373 -64.13 -101.94 -112.73
C SER A 373 -63.43 -102.15 -114.08
N GLU A 374 -62.11 -101.95 -114.16
CA GLU A 374 -61.30 -102.28 -115.34
C GLU A 374 -61.39 -103.78 -115.68
N GLU A 375 -61.26 -104.67 -114.68
CA GLU A 375 -61.45 -106.12 -114.86
C GLU A 375 -62.87 -106.44 -115.37
N LYS A 376 -63.90 -105.80 -114.83
CA LYS A 376 -65.29 -105.96 -115.31
C LYS A 376 -65.45 -105.49 -116.76
N ILE A 377 -64.83 -104.37 -117.13
CA ILE A 377 -64.84 -103.86 -118.51
C ILE A 377 -64.16 -104.86 -119.43
N GLU A 378 -63.00 -105.40 -119.06
CA GLU A 378 -62.27 -106.40 -119.85
C GLU A 378 -63.11 -107.68 -120.05
N ILE A 379 -63.78 -108.17 -119.00
CA ILE A 379 -64.73 -109.29 -119.10
C ILE A 379 -65.87 -108.97 -120.05
N LEU A 380 -66.47 -107.78 -119.95
CA LEU A 380 -67.58 -107.36 -120.82
C LEU A 380 -67.12 -107.20 -122.27
N GLN A 381 -65.94 -106.64 -122.51
CA GLN A 381 -65.34 -106.54 -123.83
C GLN A 381 -65.10 -107.95 -124.42
N GLY A 382 -64.51 -108.87 -123.67
CA GLY A 382 -64.32 -110.26 -124.11
C GLY A 382 -65.64 -110.98 -124.41
N LYS A 383 -66.70 -110.73 -123.62
CA LYS A 383 -68.05 -111.24 -123.91
C LYS A 383 -68.63 -110.63 -125.19
N ASN A 384 -68.47 -109.32 -125.40
CA ASN A 384 -68.91 -108.66 -126.63
C ASN A 384 -68.17 -109.25 -127.84
N SER A 385 -66.86 -109.45 -127.79
CA SER A 385 -66.11 -110.08 -128.88
C SER A 385 -66.59 -111.51 -129.16
N LEU A 386 -66.91 -112.31 -128.13
CA LEU A 386 -67.49 -113.65 -128.34
C LEU A 386 -68.89 -113.58 -128.99
N LEU A 387 -69.72 -112.62 -128.58
CA LEU A 387 -71.04 -112.41 -129.17
C LEU A 387 -70.93 -111.91 -130.61
N GLU A 388 -69.98 -111.02 -130.90
CA GLU A 388 -69.64 -110.58 -132.26
C GLU A 388 -69.19 -111.76 -133.11
N ASP A 389 -68.31 -112.64 -132.60
CA ASP A 389 -67.90 -113.88 -133.27
C ASP A 389 -69.07 -114.84 -133.51
N GLN A 390 -70.01 -114.96 -132.56
CA GLN A 390 -71.23 -115.75 -132.73
C GLN A 390 -72.16 -115.14 -133.77
N LEU A 391 -72.30 -113.82 -133.80
CA LEU A 391 -73.06 -113.10 -134.83
C LEU A 391 -72.42 -113.29 -136.20
N ALA A 392 -71.09 -113.18 -136.31
CA ALA A 392 -70.36 -113.46 -137.54
C ALA A 392 -70.50 -114.92 -137.99
N LYS A 393 -70.50 -115.90 -137.08
CA LYS A 393 -70.79 -117.30 -137.39
C LYS A 393 -72.23 -117.53 -137.82
N LEU A 394 -73.21 -116.83 -137.24
CA LEU A 394 -74.59 -116.85 -137.71
C LEU A 394 -74.70 -116.23 -139.10
N GLU A 395 -73.93 -115.19 -139.38
CA GLU A 395 -73.80 -114.59 -140.71
C GLU A 395 -73.14 -115.58 -141.70
N GLU A 396 -72.09 -116.29 -141.32
CA GLU A 396 -71.45 -117.38 -142.10
C GLU A 396 -72.36 -118.61 -142.28
N CYS A 397 -73.12 -119.03 -141.26
CA CYS A 397 -74.13 -120.09 -141.39
C CYS A 397 -75.33 -119.65 -142.24
N SER A 398 -75.72 -118.38 -142.19
CA SER A 398 -76.77 -117.81 -143.06
C SER A 398 -76.32 -117.68 -144.52
N THR A 399 -75.01 -117.59 -144.76
CA THR A 399 -74.46 -117.48 -146.12
C THR A 399 -74.18 -118.83 -146.78
N GLN A 400 -74.36 -119.96 -146.07
CA GLN A 400 -74.21 -121.31 -146.65
C GLN A 400 -75.54 -122.02 -147.00
N GLU A 401 -76.70 -121.49 -146.59
CA GLU A 401 -78.01 -121.95 -147.08
C GLU A 401 -78.66 -120.87 -147.97
N LYS A 402 -78.36 -120.95 -149.26
CA LYS A 402 -79.16 -120.32 -150.32
C LYS A 402 -80.57 -120.93 -150.34
N GLY A 403 -81.60 -120.10 -150.19
CA GLY A 403 -82.91 -120.37 -150.80
C GLY A 403 -84.14 -120.13 -149.91
N GLU A 404 -84.75 -118.97 -150.13
CA GLU A 404 -86.21 -118.68 -150.17
C GLU A 404 -87.09 -118.84 -148.90
N VAL A 405 -87.55 -117.71 -148.33
CA VAL A 405 -88.96 -117.18 -148.37
C VAL A 405 -89.82 -117.74 -147.20
N MET A 406 -90.57 -117.05 -146.32
CA MET A 406 -91.11 -115.68 -146.03
C MET A 406 -91.11 -115.51 -144.48
N GLY A 407 -91.35 -114.39 -143.80
CA GLY A 407 -92.17 -113.19 -144.06
C GLY A 407 -92.28 -112.31 -142.79
N ASP A 408 -92.84 -111.11 -143.00
CA ASP A 408 -92.79 -109.88 -142.18
C ASP A 408 -93.51 -109.88 -140.81
N ILE A 409 -93.18 -108.89 -139.94
CA ILE A 409 -94.10 -107.77 -139.54
C ILE A 409 -93.50 -106.80 -138.46
N LEU A 410 -93.43 -105.50 -138.86
CA LEU A 410 -93.63 -104.19 -138.15
C LEU A 410 -92.74 -103.77 -136.94
N LYS A 411 -91.88 -102.72 -137.04
CA LYS A 411 -92.08 -101.23 -137.03
C LYS A 411 -92.59 -100.67 -135.68
N VAL A 412 -91.98 -99.67 -135.00
CA VAL A 412 -91.21 -98.46 -135.40
C VAL A 412 -89.99 -98.26 -134.51
#